data_AF-A0AAE4RCS5-F1
#
_entry.id   AF-A0AAE4RCS5-F1
#
_cell.length_a   1.000
_cell.length_b   1.000
_cell.length_c   1.000
_cell.angle_alpha   90.00
_cell.angle_beta   90.00
_cell.angle_gamma   90.00
#
_symmetry.space_group_name_H-M   'P 1'
#
loop_
_entity.id
_entity.type
_entity.pdbx_description
1 polymer ?
#
loop_
_entity_poly.entity_id
_entity_poly.type
_entity_poly.pdbx_seq_one_letter_code
_entity_poly.pdbx_strand_id
1 'polypeptide(L)'
;MNPDEYAAQQAAISALVAQYALQLGKLFSKPALSLVEWVGLLDIIYPQIEYYREQAAQLARAFYDHQRATAHPNLPRNDRFLESYSFERFLVDMEPARDRMSQADSPDHAIGQVALQAVRTVENAGRQQIIHAVQEDPEQHLVRGWARVATGRETCAWCLMLVSRGPVYLGADTAGLDMDDETAARMIAAGEDVSEYMEEWHAGCDCKVVPVFKRQSWHGKAAADRALELWNEATLEAIAIEKDDPGVHTHGKNKGKQFTRNQLALNALRRRLANGEIDPSEFAGLAA
;
A
#
# COMPACT_ATOMS: atom_id res chain seq x y z
N MET A 1 11.53 5.14 18.02
CA MET A 1 10.87 4.22 17.08
C MET A 1 11.65 4.17 15.79
N ASN A 2 12.41 3.10 15.60
CA ASN A 2 13.04 2.80 14.32
C ASN A 2 12.01 2.17 13.34
N PRO A 3 12.33 2.05 12.04
CA PRO A 3 11.39 1.50 11.06
C PRO A 3 10.99 0.04 11.33
N ASP A 4 11.88 -0.80 11.87
CA ASP A 4 11.58 -2.20 12.20
C ASP A 4 10.54 -2.30 13.33
N GLU A 5 10.70 -1.50 14.40
CA GLU A 5 9.73 -1.39 15.49
C GLU A 5 8.36 -0.93 14.98
N TYR A 6 8.34 0.05 14.06
CA TYR A 6 7.10 0.51 13.42
C TYR A 6 6.45 -0.61 12.61
N ALA A 7 7.22 -1.32 11.79
CA ALA A 7 6.71 -2.40 10.95
C ALA A 7 6.13 -3.56 11.77
N ALA A 8 6.83 -3.98 12.83
CA ALA A 8 6.38 -5.04 13.73
C ALA A 8 5.09 -4.66 14.49
N GLN A 9 5.00 -3.43 15.01
CA GLN A 9 3.79 -2.96 15.71
C GLN A 9 2.60 -2.81 14.73
N GLN A 10 2.86 -2.32 13.52
CA GLN A 10 1.83 -2.24 12.48
C GLN A 10 1.35 -3.64 12.08
N ALA A 11 2.26 -4.62 11.96
CA ALA A 11 1.91 -6.00 11.65
C ALA A 11 1.02 -6.63 12.73
N ALA A 12 1.25 -6.32 14.01
CA ALA A 12 0.39 -6.76 15.11
C ALA A 12 -1.03 -6.17 15.01
N ILE A 13 -1.16 -4.87 14.69
CA ILE A 13 -2.46 -4.22 14.45
C ILE A 13 -3.16 -4.90 13.25
N SER A 14 -2.45 -5.07 12.15
CA SER A 14 -2.98 -5.71 10.94
C SER A 14 -3.45 -7.15 11.19
N ALA A 15 -2.73 -7.92 12.00
CA ALA A 15 -3.13 -9.28 12.37
C ALA A 15 -4.43 -9.31 13.20
N LEU A 16 -4.59 -8.39 14.15
CA LEU A 16 -5.81 -8.28 14.95
C LEU A 16 -7.03 -7.89 14.10
N VAL A 17 -6.85 -6.96 13.15
CA VAL A 17 -7.88 -6.55 12.20
C VAL A 17 -8.29 -7.71 11.29
N ALA A 18 -7.30 -8.44 10.75
CA ALA A 18 -7.57 -9.62 9.94
C ALA A 18 -8.37 -10.67 10.72
N GLN A 19 -7.94 -10.99 11.95
CA GLN A 19 -8.65 -11.95 12.80
C GLN A 19 -10.09 -11.51 13.09
N TYR A 20 -10.30 -10.24 13.42
CA TYR A 20 -11.62 -9.68 13.66
C TYR A 20 -12.53 -9.78 12.42
N ALA A 21 -12.05 -9.34 11.26
CA ALA A 21 -12.79 -9.39 10.01
C ALA A 21 -13.11 -10.83 9.57
N LEU A 22 -12.16 -11.77 9.73
CA LEU A 22 -12.38 -13.18 9.43
C LEU A 22 -13.41 -13.82 10.37
N GLN A 23 -13.39 -13.50 11.66
CA GLN A 23 -14.35 -14.03 12.64
C GLN A 23 -15.77 -13.56 12.34
N LEU A 24 -15.95 -12.27 12.06
CA LEU A 24 -17.26 -11.72 11.72
C LEU A 24 -17.72 -12.13 10.33
N GLY A 25 -16.83 -12.18 9.33
CA GLY A 25 -17.16 -12.60 7.97
C GLY A 25 -17.77 -14.00 7.90
N LYS A 26 -17.34 -14.92 8.79
CA LYS A 26 -17.93 -16.27 8.90
C LYS A 26 -19.41 -16.27 9.27
N LEU A 27 -19.91 -15.23 9.94
CA LEU A 27 -21.33 -15.09 10.28
C LEU A 27 -22.18 -14.70 9.06
N PHE A 28 -21.55 -14.16 8.01
CA PHE A 28 -22.19 -13.63 6.81
C PHE A 28 -21.71 -14.35 5.54
N SER A 29 -21.31 -15.63 5.67
CA SER A 29 -20.63 -16.43 4.62
C SER A 29 -21.49 -16.82 3.41
N LYS A 30 -22.58 -16.10 3.12
CA LYS A 30 -23.35 -16.31 1.90
C LYS A 30 -22.57 -15.70 0.71
N PRO A 31 -22.45 -16.41 -0.43
CA PRO A 31 -21.61 -15.97 -1.55
C PRO A 31 -21.94 -14.58 -2.11
N ALA A 32 -23.19 -14.14 -1.99
CA ALA A 32 -23.61 -12.79 -2.37
C ALA A 32 -24.51 -12.20 -1.29
N LEU A 33 -23.97 -11.26 -0.51
CA LEU A 33 -24.78 -10.40 0.36
C LEU A 33 -25.53 -9.40 -0.52
N SER A 34 -26.82 -9.17 -0.22
CA SER A 34 -27.53 -8.01 -0.76
C SER A 34 -26.87 -6.71 -0.30
N LEU A 35 -27.14 -5.59 -0.98
CA LEU A 35 -26.59 -4.28 -0.58
C LEU A 35 -26.92 -3.92 0.87
N VAL A 36 -28.13 -4.28 1.34
CA VAL A 36 -28.55 -4.05 2.72
C VAL A 36 -27.77 -4.91 3.71
N GLU A 37 -27.57 -6.21 3.40
CA GLU A 37 -26.77 -7.10 4.23
C GLU A 37 -25.29 -6.69 4.25
N TRP A 38 -24.76 -6.19 3.12
CA TRP A 38 -23.41 -5.66 3.01
C TRP A 38 -23.21 -4.43 3.90
N VAL A 39 -24.10 -3.43 3.78
CA VAL A 39 -24.03 -2.22 4.61
C VAL A 39 -24.19 -2.57 6.09
N GLY A 40 -25.11 -3.49 6.43
CA GLY A 40 -25.28 -3.96 7.81
C GLY A 40 -24.04 -4.67 8.38
N LEU A 41 -23.35 -5.48 7.57
CA LEU A 41 -22.05 -6.06 7.95
C LEU A 41 -21.02 -4.95 8.20
N LEU A 42 -20.92 -3.97 7.30
CA LEU A 42 -19.96 -2.88 7.43
C LEU A 42 -20.23 -2.02 8.67
N ASP A 43 -21.49 -1.72 8.97
CA ASP A 43 -21.92 -0.98 10.17
C ASP A 43 -21.47 -1.69 11.46
N ILE A 44 -21.60 -3.01 11.51
CA ILE A 44 -21.17 -3.82 12.66
C ILE A 44 -19.65 -3.80 12.84
N ILE A 45 -18.88 -3.89 11.75
CA ILE A 45 -17.40 -3.95 11.86
C ILE A 45 -16.77 -2.57 12.04
N TYR A 46 -17.45 -1.51 11.59
CA TYR A 46 -16.89 -0.15 11.52
C TYR A 46 -16.28 0.36 12.83
N PRO A 47 -16.94 0.31 14.00
CA PRO A 47 -16.37 0.88 15.23
C PRO A 47 -15.01 0.27 15.60
N GLN A 48 -14.83 -1.03 15.34
CA GLN A 48 -13.56 -1.71 15.60
C GLN A 48 -12.50 -1.36 14.54
N ILE A 49 -12.90 -1.16 13.29
CA ILE A 49 -12.01 -0.70 12.22
C ILE A 49 -11.56 0.74 12.50
N GLU A 50 -12.46 1.62 12.90
CA GLU A 50 -12.17 3.00 13.30
C GLU A 50 -11.17 3.03 14.46
N TYR A 51 -11.40 2.23 15.51
CA TYR A 51 -10.46 2.09 16.62
C TYR A 51 -9.05 1.68 16.14
N TYR A 52 -8.94 0.63 15.31
CA TYR A 52 -7.63 0.19 14.82
C TYR A 52 -6.99 1.18 13.84
N ARG A 53 -7.78 1.92 13.07
CA ARG A 53 -7.29 3.04 12.25
C ARG A 53 -6.67 4.12 13.11
N GLU A 54 -7.31 4.51 14.21
CA GLU A 54 -6.75 5.49 15.15
C GLU A 54 -5.42 5.00 15.71
N GLN A 55 -5.34 3.73 16.13
CA GLN A 55 -4.10 3.13 16.63
C GLN A 55 -2.99 3.12 15.57
N ALA A 56 -3.31 2.78 14.32
CA ALA A 56 -2.35 2.81 13.21
C ALA A 56 -1.87 4.25 12.91
N ALA A 57 -2.77 5.23 12.95
CA ALA A 57 -2.42 6.65 12.78
C ALA A 57 -1.52 7.15 13.92
N GLN A 58 -1.86 6.84 15.17
CA GLN A 58 -1.03 7.19 16.34
C GLN A 58 0.38 6.58 16.24
N LEU A 59 0.45 5.29 15.89
CA LEU A 59 1.71 4.58 15.70
C LEU A 59 2.57 5.26 14.62
N ALA A 60 1.96 5.56 13.47
CA ALA A 60 2.63 6.21 12.35
C ALA A 60 3.08 7.64 12.66
N ARG A 61 2.29 8.39 13.45
CA ARG A 61 2.66 9.71 13.98
C ARG A 61 3.89 9.61 14.89
N ALA A 62 3.88 8.69 15.84
CA ALA A 62 5.00 8.48 16.76
C ALA A 62 6.28 8.07 16.00
N PHE A 63 6.13 7.23 14.97
CA PHE A 63 7.22 6.87 14.07
C PHE A 63 7.80 8.10 13.37
N TYR A 64 6.98 8.87 12.64
CA TYR A 64 7.44 10.05 11.91
C TYR A 64 8.13 11.07 12.83
N ASP A 65 7.55 11.35 14.00
CA ASP A 65 8.10 12.29 14.98
C ASP A 65 9.49 11.90 15.42
N HIS A 66 9.67 10.61 15.69
CA HIS A 66 10.95 10.09 16.11
C HIS A 66 12.00 10.18 15.00
N GLN A 67 11.62 9.84 13.76
CA GLN A 67 12.51 9.94 12.61
C GLN A 67 12.90 11.41 12.34
N ARG A 68 11.94 12.33 12.40
CA ARG A 68 12.16 13.77 12.22
C ARG A 68 13.07 14.34 13.32
N ALA A 69 12.80 14.04 14.59
CA ALA A 69 13.61 14.51 15.71
C ALA A 69 15.04 13.96 15.66
N THR A 70 15.23 12.72 15.19
CA THR A 70 16.55 12.12 15.00
C THR A 70 17.32 12.82 13.87
N ALA A 71 16.65 13.10 12.75
CA ALA A 71 17.26 13.79 11.61
C ALA A 71 17.54 15.28 11.89
N HIS A 72 16.66 15.92 12.66
CA HIS A 72 16.65 17.36 12.92
C HIS A 72 16.36 17.67 14.40
N PRO A 73 17.34 17.46 15.31
CA PRO A 73 17.13 17.54 16.75
C PRO A 73 16.82 18.95 17.28
N ASN A 74 17.15 19.98 16.50
CA ASN A 74 16.97 21.38 16.91
C ASN A 74 15.62 21.97 16.48
N LEU A 75 14.80 21.23 15.72
CA LEU A 75 13.51 21.72 15.26
C LEU A 75 12.41 21.42 16.31
N PRO A 76 11.44 22.32 16.48
CA PRO A 76 10.29 22.04 17.35
C PRO A 76 9.48 20.86 16.81
N ARG A 77 8.73 20.21 17.70
CA ARG A 77 7.79 19.14 17.34
C ARG A 77 6.69 19.72 16.43
N ASN A 78 6.35 18.99 15.36
CA ASN A 78 5.31 19.39 14.41
C ASN A 78 3.91 18.92 14.87
N ASP A 79 3.35 19.41 15.97
CA ASP A 79 2.12 18.85 16.53
C ASP A 79 0.91 18.95 15.57
N ARG A 80 0.17 17.84 15.45
CA ARG A 80 -1.02 17.73 14.60
C ARG A 80 -2.03 16.75 15.17
N PHE A 81 -3.30 17.00 14.92
CA PHE A 81 -4.37 16.04 15.17
C PHE A 81 -4.24 14.78 14.29
N LEU A 82 -4.89 13.72 14.74
CA LEU A 82 -5.05 12.51 13.94
C LEU A 82 -6.15 12.74 12.90
N GLU A 83 -6.03 12.06 11.76
CA GLU A 83 -7.07 12.08 10.74
C GLU A 83 -8.37 11.47 11.27
N SER A 84 -9.49 12.17 11.07
CA SER A 84 -10.81 11.60 11.33
C SER A 84 -11.17 10.57 10.26
N TYR A 85 -12.01 9.61 10.63
CA TYR A 85 -12.56 8.63 9.69
C TYR A 85 -14.08 8.55 9.86
N SER A 86 -14.81 8.37 8.77
CA SER A 86 -16.27 8.30 8.80
C SER A 86 -16.75 6.96 8.25
N PHE A 87 -17.97 6.59 8.61
CA PHE A 87 -18.60 5.38 8.11
C PHE A 87 -18.81 5.45 6.59
N GLU A 88 -19.19 6.61 6.06
CA GLU A 88 -19.35 6.81 4.61
C GLU A 88 -18.05 6.54 3.86
N ARG A 89 -16.92 7.01 4.42
CA ARG A 89 -15.60 6.72 3.84
C ARG A 89 -15.26 5.24 3.92
N PHE A 90 -15.65 4.57 5.01
CA PHE A 90 -15.49 3.14 5.15
C PHE A 90 -16.27 2.32 4.11
N LEU A 91 -17.50 2.73 3.79
CA LEU A 91 -18.28 2.10 2.72
C LEU A 91 -17.55 2.17 1.38
N VAL A 92 -16.99 3.34 1.04
CA VAL A 92 -16.21 3.54 -0.19
C VAL A 92 -14.95 2.67 -0.20
N ASP A 93 -14.19 2.68 0.89
CA ASP A 93 -12.95 1.91 0.99
C ASP A 93 -13.20 0.39 0.91
N MET A 94 -14.38 -0.09 1.30
CA MET A 94 -14.74 -1.52 1.26
C MET A 94 -15.37 -1.97 -0.05
N GLU A 95 -15.77 -1.06 -0.94
CA GLU A 95 -16.41 -1.38 -2.22
C GLU A 95 -15.65 -2.41 -3.07
N PRO A 96 -14.30 -2.35 -3.19
CA PRO A 96 -13.57 -3.38 -3.94
C PRO A 96 -13.72 -4.79 -3.38
N ALA A 97 -13.91 -4.94 -2.06
CA ALA A 97 -14.15 -6.24 -1.45
C ALA A 97 -15.53 -6.77 -1.83
N ARG A 98 -16.56 -5.91 -1.88
CA ARG A 98 -17.92 -6.30 -2.30
C ARG A 98 -17.92 -6.89 -3.71
N ASP A 99 -17.26 -6.20 -4.64
CA ASP A 99 -17.19 -6.64 -6.03
C ASP A 99 -16.45 -7.98 -6.15
N ARG A 100 -15.35 -8.16 -5.42
CA ARG A 100 -14.62 -9.45 -5.41
C ARG A 100 -15.39 -10.57 -4.72
N MET A 101 -16.14 -10.28 -3.66
CA MET A 101 -17.02 -11.28 -3.04
C MET A 101 -18.06 -11.79 -4.04
N SER A 102 -18.65 -10.89 -4.84
CA SER A 102 -19.64 -11.28 -5.86
C SER A 102 -19.07 -12.19 -6.97
N GLN A 103 -17.75 -12.17 -7.13
CA GLN A 103 -17.00 -12.96 -8.11
C GLN A 103 -16.33 -14.20 -7.48
N ALA A 104 -16.43 -14.38 -6.16
CA ALA A 104 -15.69 -15.42 -5.46
C ALA A 104 -16.34 -16.79 -5.65
N ASP A 105 -15.53 -17.78 -6.03
CA ASP A 105 -15.98 -19.17 -6.21
C ASP A 105 -16.28 -19.89 -4.88
N SER A 106 -15.89 -19.30 -3.73
CA SER A 106 -16.14 -19.86 -2.40
C SER A 106 -16.34 -18.79 -1.31
N PRO A 107 -17.10 -19.12 -0.24
CA PRO A 107 -17.25 -18.25 0.93
C PRO A 107 -15.94 -17.89 1.62
N ASP A 108 -15.00 -18.83 1.74
CA ASP A 108 -13.71 -18.58 2.40
C ASP A 108 -12.87 -17.55 1.63
N HIS A 109 -12.88 -17.63 0.29
CA HIS A 109 -12.22 -16.63 -0.54
C HIS A 109 -12.88 -15.25 -0.39
N ALA A 110 -14.21 -15.20 -0.39
CA ALA A 110 -14.98 -13.98 -0.19
C ALA A 110 -14.64 -13.28 1.14
N ILE A 111 -14.62 -14.05 2.24
CA ILE A 111 -14.26 -13.56 3.57
C ILE A 111 -12.81 -13.10 3.63
N GLY A 112 -11.89 -13.81 2.97
CA GLY A 112 -10.49 -13.40 2.85
C GLY A 112 -10.33 -12.02 2.19
N GLN A 113 -11.11 -11.72 1.14
CA GLN A 113 -11.08 -10.41 0.47
C GLN A 113 -11.54 -9.28 1.40
N VAL A 114 -12.58 -9.51 2.20
CA VAL A 114 -13.05 -8.54 3.21
C VAL A 114 -11.95 -8.29 4.25
N ALA A 115 -11.31 -9.33 4.75
CA ALA A 115 -10.24 -9.19 5.74
C ALA A 115 -9.04 -8.42 5.19
N LEU A 116 -8.59 -8.74 3.97
CA LEU A 116 -7.48 -8.04 3.33
C LEU A 116 -7.81 -6.56 3.08
N GLN A 117 -9.05 -6.25 2.69
CA GLN A 117 -9.48 -4.88 2.46
C GLN A 117 -9.60 -4.10 3.77
N ALA A 118 -10.14 -4.71 4.84
CA ALA A 118 -10.20 -4.11 6.17
C ALA A 118 -8.80 -3.79 6.71
N VAL A 119 -7.84 -4.70 6.54
CA VAL A 119 -6.43 -4.46 6.90
C VAL A 119 -5.85 -3.31 6.09
N ARG A 120 -6.05 -3.28 4.76
CA ARG A 120 -5.61 -2.16 3.92
C ARG A 120 -6.17 -0.84 4.44
N THR A 121 -7.46 -0.80 4.74
CA THR A 121 -8.12 0.37 5.31
C THR A 121 -7.45 0.81 6.61
N VAL A 122 -7.11 -0.10 7.51
CA VAL A 122 -6.39 0.25 8.75
C VAL A 122 -4.99 0.79 8.50
N GLU A 123 -4.19 0.09 7.68
CA GLU A 123 -2.83 0.52 7.36
C GLU A 123 -2.79 1.86 6.62
N ASN A 124 -3.84 2.18 5.87
CA ASN A 124 -3.95 3.45 5.18
C ASN A 124 -4.05 4.64 6.16
N ALA A 125 -4.64 4.48 7.34
CA ALA A 125 -4.66 5.56 8.33
C ALA A 125 -3.23 5.99 8.73
N GLY A 126 -2.34 5.01 8.92
CA GLY A 126 -0.93 5.28 9.24
C GLY A 126 -0.18 5.98 8.09
N ARG A 127 -0.42 5.53 6.86
CA ARG A 127 0.17 6.15 5.66
C ARG A 127 -0.29 7.61 5.54
N GLN A 128 -1.60 7.87 5.55
CA GLN A 128 -2.22 9.23 5.57
C GLN A 128 -1.56 10.13 6.60
N GLN A 129 -1.44 9.63 7.83
CA GLN A 129 -0.89 10.41 8.93
C GLN A 129 0.56 10.86 8.69
N ILE A 130 1.41 9.99 8.11
CA ILE A 130 2.81 10.32 7.82
C ILE A 130 2.89 11.32 6.66
N ILE A 131 2.08 11.13 5.62
CA ILE A 131 2.09 11.97 4.41
C ILE A 131 1.76 13.41 4.76
N HIS A 132 0.62 13.62 5.41
CA HIS A 132 0.16 14.96 5.72
C HIS A 132 1.06 15.60 6.79
N ALA A 133 1.61 14.82 7.73
CA ALA A 133 2.60 15.34 8.68
C ALA A 133 3.89 15.86 8.00
N VAL A 134 4.24 15.37 6.82
CA VAL A 134 5.34 15.92 6.01
C VAL A 134 4.88 17.10 5.16
N GLN A 135 3.72 17.00 4.50
CA GLN A 135 3.20 18.06 3.62
C GLN A 135 2.90 19.35 4.40
N GLU A 136 2.39 19.22 5.62
CA GLU A 136 2.02 20.32 6.50
C GLU A 136 3.16 20.72 7.45
N ASP A 137 4.36 20.14 7.30
CA ASP A 137 5.51 20.54 8.11
C ASP A 137 5.88 22.01 7.83
N PRO A 138 5.96 22.88 8.87
CA PRO A 138 6.37 24.27 8.67
C PRO A 138 7.75 24.40 8.03
N GLU A 139 8.60 23.39 8.25
CA GLU A 139 9.96 23.33 7.71
C GLU A 139 9.97 22.56 6.39
N GLN A 140 10.16 23.28 5.28
CA GLN A 140 10.14 22.70 3.96
C GLN A 140 11.40 21.88 3.66
N HIS A 141 11.26 20.84 2.84
CA HIS A 141 12.37 20.01 2.33
C HIS A 141 13.20 19.27 3.39
N LEU A 142 12.66 19.03 4.58
CA LEU A 142 13.28 18.12 5.57
C LEU A 142 13.40 16.70 5.00
N VAL A 143 12.30 16.20 4.46
CA VAL A 143 12.27 14.94 3.72
C VAL A 143 12.84 15.19 2.32
N ARG A 144 13.89 14.45 1.97
CA ARG A 144 14.60 14.54 0.67
C ARG A 144 14.07 13.57 -0.38
N GLY A 145 13.20 12.67 0.04
CA GLY A 145 12.48 11.71 -0.79
C GLY A 145 11.74 10.70 0.07
N TRP A 146 10.95 9.86 -0.59
CA TRP A 146 10.21 8.77 0.04
C TRP A 146 10.65 7.44 -0.53
N ALA A 147 10.61 6.37 0.25
CA ALA A 147 10.97 5.05 -0.25
C ALA A 147 9.94 3.98 0.10
N ARG A 148 9.73 3.11 -0.88
CA ARG A 148 9.25 1.72 -0.79
C ARG A 148 10.12 0.85 0.12
N VAL A 149 9.64 0.30 1.24
CA VAL A 149 10.37 -0.75 1.97
C VAL A 149 9.50 -1.96 2.24
N ALA A 150 9.89 -3.13 1.73
CA ALA A 150 9.17 -4.37 1.90
C ALA A 150 9.48 -5.05 3.24
N THR A 151 8.52 -5.81 3.77
CA THR A 151 8.75 -6.72 4.91
C THR A 151 9.25 -8.09 4.47
N GLY A 152 9.03 -8.46 3.21
CA GLY A 152 9.45 -9.74 2.65
C GLY A 152 8.52 -10.91 2.97
N ARG A 153 7.40 -10.69 3.69
CA ARG A 153 6.46 -11.76 4.05
C ARG A 153 5.54 -12.13 2.89
N GLU A 154 5.03 -11.12 2.19
CA GLU A 154 4.05 -11.28 1.11
C GLU A 154 4.36 -10.30 -0.05
N THR A 155 5.64 -9.98 -0.23
CA THR A 155 6.05 -8.91 -1.17
C THR A 155 5.80 -9.32 -2.61
N CYS A 156 4.83 -8.66 -3.24
CA CYS A 156 4.45 -8.92 -4.62
C CYS A 156 5.38 -8.22 -5.62
N ALA A 157 5.30 -8.62 -6.90
CA ALA A 157 6.09 -8.05 -7.99
C ALA A 157 5.95 -6.51 -8.12
N TRP A 158 4.76 -5.98 -7.84
CA TRP A 158 4.52 -4.53 -7.89
C TRP A 158 5.24 -3.81 -6.74
N CYS A 159 5.20 -4.38 -5.53
CA CYS A 159 5.94 -3.88 -4.39
C CYS A 159 7.44 -3.91 -4.63
N LEU A 160 7.97 -5.01 -5.18
CA LEU A 160 9.39 -5.13 -5.55
C LEU A 160 9.80 -4.02 -6.54
N MET A 161 8.97 -3.76 -7.56
CA MET A 161 9.20 -2.66 -8.49
C MET A 161 9.20 -1.29 -7.78
N LEU A 162 8.27 -1.01 -6.87
CA LEU A 162 8.25 0.26 -6.15
C LEU A 162 9.43 0.39 -5.16
N VAL A 163 9.84 -0.69 -4.52
CA VAL A 163 11.03 -0.76 -3.65
C VAL A 163 12.31 -0.46 -4.46
N SER A 164 12.41 -1.02 -5.67
CA SER A 164 13.56 -0.83 -6.57
C SER A 164 13.87 0.63 -6.92
N ARG A 165 12.86 1.51 -6.85
CA ARG A 165 13.01 2.93 -7.19
C ARG A 165 13.77 3.72 -6.13
N GLY A 166 13.81 3.26 -4.87
CA GLY A 166 14.47 3.97 -3.78
C GLY A 166 13.86 5.36 -3.49
N PRO A 167 14.64 6.33 -2.96
CA PRO A 167 14.15 7.62 -2.48
C PRO A 167 13.97 8.69 -3.57
N VAL A 168 13.43 8.30 -4.73
CA VAL A 168 13.33 9.18 -5.92
C VAL A 168 12.03 9.97 -5.99
N TYR A 169 11.06 9.62 -5.15
CA TYR A 169 9.76 10.27 -5.11
C TYR A 169 9.88 11.68 -4.52
N LEU A 170 9.54 12.68 -5.34
CA LEU A 170 9.65 14.11 -5.02
C LEU A 170 8.60 14.55 -3.99
N GLY A 171 7.50 13.82 -3.92
CA GLY A 171 6.45 13.95 -2.92
C GLY A 171 5.92 12.58 -2.53
N ALA A 172 5.13 12.56 -1.46
CA ALA A 172 4.54 11.34 -0.95
C ALA A 172 3.62 10.71 -2.01
N ASP A 173 2.74 11.52 -2.59
CA ASP A 173 1.90 11.24 -3.77
C ASP A 173 2.62 10.35 -4.80
N THR A 174 3.79 10.78 -5.28
CA THR A 174 4.54 10.03 -6.31
C THR A 174 5.10 8.69 -5.82
N ALA A 175 5.28 8.53 -4.51
CA ALA A 175 5.73 7.29 -3.87
C ALA A 175 4.64 6.22 -3.75
N GLY A 176 3.46 6.51 -4.28
CA GLY A 176 2.29 5.67 -4.15
C GLY A 176 1.45 6.05 -2.93
N LEU A 177 1.34 7.32 -2.57
CA LEU A 177 0.72 7.74 -1.30
C LEU A 177 -0.37 8.79 -1.47
N ASP A 178 -0.90 9.01 -2.66
CA ASP A 178 -2.02 9.94 -2.76
C ASP A 178 -3.28 9.29 -2.17
N MET A 179 -3.59 9.67 -0.93
CA MET A 179 -4.67 9.08 -0.16
C MET A 179 -5.59 10.13 0.49
N ASP A 180 -5.54 11.39 0.05
CA ASP A 180 -6.58 12.35 0.41
C ASP A 180 -7.59 12.58 -0.72
N ASP A 181 -8.84 12.75 -0.30
CA ASP A 181 -9.95 13.00 -1.21
C ASP A 181 -10.00 14.46 -1.68
N GLU A 182 -9.30 15.42 -1.06
CA GLU A 182 -9.30 16.78 -1.61
C GLU A 182 -8.59 16.83 -2.96
N THR A 183 -7.49 16.10 -3.10
CA THR A 183 -6.73 16.01 -4.34
C THR A 183 -7.42 15.10 -5.33
N ALA A 184 -7.86 13.91 -4.90
CA ALA A 184 -8.61 12.97 -5.75
C ALA A 184 -9.97 13.54 -6.21
N ALA A 185 -10.73 14.25 -5.37
CA ALA A 185 -11.99 14.88 -5.77
C ALA A 185 -11.76 16.07 -6.70
N ARG A 186 -10.67 16.85 -6.54
CA ARG A 186 -10.29 17.90 -7.51
C ARG A 186 -9.89 17.29 -8.86
N MET A 187 -9.16 16.18 -8.86
CA MET A 187 -8.76 15.46 -10.07
C MET A 187 -9.96 14.79 -10.75
N ILE A 188 -10.87 14.17 -10.00
CA ILE A 188 -12.17 13.67 -10.52
C ILE A 188 -13.00 14.81 -11.11
N ALA A 189 -13.08 15.95 -10.42
CA ALA A 189 -13.79 17.14 -10.92
C ALA A 189 -13.12 17.73 -12.17
N ALA A 190 -11.82 17.54 -12.34
CA ALA A 190 -11.06 17.87 -13.55
C ALA A 190 -11.18 16.81 -14.66
N GLY A 191 -11.88 15.69 -14.41
CA GLY A 191 -12.07 14.60 -15.35
C GLY A 191 -10.89 13.63 -15.47
N GLU A 192 -9.99 13.63 -14.50
CA GLU A 192 -8.83 12.74 -14.45
C GLU A 192 -9.22 11.36 -13.87
N ASP A 193 -8.65 10.29 -14.43
CA ASP A 193 -8.88 8.92 -13.95
C ASP A 193 -8.02 8.67 -12.71
N VAL A 194 -8.59 8.88 -11.53
CA VAL A 194 -7.89 8.70 -10.26
C VAL A 194 -7.87 7.25 -9.76
N SER A 195 -8.46 6.31 -10.51
CA SER A 195 -8.44 4.89 -10.12
C SER A 195 -7.01 4.38 -9.95
N GLU A 196 -6.07 4.85 -10.78
CA GLU A 196 -4.65 4.49 -10.72
C GLU A 196 -3.97 4.96 -9.42
N TYR A 197 -4.38 6.11 -8.85
CA TYR A 197 -3.86 6.64 -7.58
C TYR A 197 -4.49 5.95 -6.36
N MET A 198 -5.78 5.63 -6.42
CA MET A 198 -6.47 4.85 -5.36
C MET A 198 -6.03 3.37 -5.29
N GLU A 199 -5.47 2.86 -6.39
CA GLU A 199 -4.94 1.50 -6.57
C GLU A 199 -3.48 1.32 -6.12
N GLU A 200 -2.78 2.38 -5.70
CA GLU A 200 -1.33 2.36 -5.38
C GLU A 200 -0.98 1.47 -4.18
N TRP A 201 -1.98 1.18 -3.34
CA TRP A 201 -1.95 0.19 -2.28
C TRP A 201 -3.06 -0.82 -2.51
N HIS A 202 -2.74 -2.01 -2.98
CA HIS A 202 -3.73 -3.08 -3.06
C HIS A 202 -3.90 -3.79 -1.71
N ALA A 203 -5.04 -4.45 -1.54
CA ALA A 203 -5.27 -5.33 -0.39
C ALA A 203 -4.18 -6.42 -0.32
N GLY A 204 -3.67 -6.69 0.88
CA GLY A 204 -2.57 -7.65 1.09
C GLY A 204 -1.16 -7.17 0.72
N CYS A 205 -0.98 -5.89 0.41
CA CYS A 205 0.35 -5.30 0.23
C CYS A 205 1.12 -5.25 1.57
N ASP A 206 2.37 -5.70 1.59
CA ASP A 206 3.20 -5.75 2.81
C ASP A 206 4.24 -4.62 2.91
N CYS A 207 4.48 -3.87 1.82
CA CYS A 207 5.47 -2.79 1.88
C CYS A 207 4.96 -1.59 2.69
N LYS A 208 5.91 -0.87 3.28
CA LYS A 208 5.70 0.32 4.10
C LYS A 208 6.40 1.49 3.42
N VAL A 209 5.90 2.69 3.68
CA VAL A 209 6.56 3.92 3.26
C VAL A 209 7.39 4.46 4.39
N VAL A 210 8.62 4.84 4.06
CA VAL A 210 9.53 5.50 4.99
C VAL A 210 9.96 6.87 4.45
N PRO A 211 9.99 7.91 5.30
CA PRO A 211 10.58 9.20 4.94
C PRO A 211 12.10 9.10 4.87
N VAL A 212 12.72 9.67 3.83
CA VAL A 212 14.17 9.68 3.66
C VAL A 212 14.72 11.08 3.83
N PHE A 213 15.43 11.30 4.95
CA PHE A 213 16.09 12.58 5.27
C PHE A 213 17.48 12.70 4.63
N LYS A 214 18.16 11.57 4.34
CA LYS A 214 19.48 11.51 3.70
C LYS A 214 19.51 10.41 2.65
N ARG A 215 19.63 10.78 1.37
CA ARG A 215 19.56 9.83 0.24
C ARG A 215 20.69 8.79 0.24
N GLN A 216 21.86 9.13 0.78
CA GLN A 216 23.01 8.23 0.84
C GLN A 216 22.88 7.17 1.95
N SER A 217 22.09 7.43 2.98
CA SER A 217 22.01 6.59 4.18
C SER A 217 20.60 6.61 4.75
N TRP A 218 19.81 5.59 4.41
CA TRP A 218 18.44 5.41 4.85
C TRP A 218 18.13 3.91 5.06
N HIS A 219 17.16 3.64 5.92
CA HIS A 219 16.76 2.28 6.30
C HIS A 219 16.03 1.59 5.15
N GLY A 220 16.47 0.40 4.75
CA GLY A 220 15.95 -0.30 3.57
C GLY A 220 16.77 -0.08 2.27
N LYS A 221 17.80 0.78 2.29
CA LYS A 221 18.62 1.04 1.08
C LYS A 221 19.20 -0.22 0.46
N ALA A 222 19.79 -1.11 1.24
CA ALA A 222 20.39 -2.34 0.72
C ALA A 222 19.36 -3.25 0.05
N ALA A 223 18.13 -3.31 0.59
CA ALA A 223 17.04 -4.06 -0.03
C ALA A 223 16.55 -3.41 -1.33
N ALA A 224 16.47 -2.07 -1.37
CA ALA A 224 16.14 -1.34 -2.58
C ALA A 224 17.21 -1.49 -3.67
N ASP A 225 18.50 -1.49 -3.31
CA ASP A 225 19.59 -1.73 -4.26
C ASP A 225 19.49 -3.14 -4.87
N ARG A 226 19.21 -4.18 -4.06
CA ARG A 226 18.94 -5.55 -4.56
C ARG A 226 17.72 -5.61 -5.45
N ALA A 227 16.62 -4.96 -5.05
CA ALA A 227 15.40 -4.91 -5.86
C ALA A 227 15.64 -4.17 -7.19
N LEU A 228 16.54 -3.19 -7.24
CA LEU A 228 16.95 -2.49 -8.45
C LEU A 228 17.74 -3.39 -9.39
N GLU A 229 18.66 -4.19 -8.88
CA GLU A 229 19.35 -5.22 -9.68
C GLU A 229 18.35 -6.17 -10.33
N LEU A 230 17.41 -6.71 -9.53
CA LEU A 230 16.34 -7.58 -10.02
C LEU A 230 15.43 -6.89 -11.05
N TRP A 231 15.07 -5.62 -10.82
CA TRP A 231 14.25 -4.84 -11.77
C TRP A 231 14.99 -4.59 -13.09
N ASN A 232 16.29 -4.34 -13.04
CA ASN A 232 17.12 -4.15 -14.23
C ASN A 232 17.19 -5.44 -15.06
N GLU A 233 17.37 -6.60 -14.43
CA GLU A 233 17.32 -7.89 -15.10
C GLU A 233 15.97 -8.14 -15.78
N ALA A 234 14.87 -7.92 -15.07
CA ALA A 234 13.52 -8.04 -15.61
C ALA A 234 13.28 -7.05 -16.77
N THR A 235 13.87 -5.87 -16.71
CA THR A 235 13.80 -4.86 -17.78
C THR A 235 14.59 -5.29 -19.01
N LEU A 236 15.75 -5.93 -18.85
CA LEU A 236 16.52 -6.49 -19.98
C LEU A 236 15.76 -7.61 -20.68
N GLU A 237 15.12 -8.50 -19.91
CA GLU A 237 14.21 -9.53 -20.43
C GLU A 237 13.04 -8.90 -21.19
N ALA A 238 12.42 -7.86 -20.61
CA ALA A 238 11.33 -7.12 -21.24
C ALA A 238 11.73 -6.45 -22.56
N ILE A 239 12.95 -5.90 -22.66
CA ILE A 239 13.47 -5.32 -23.92
C ILE A 239 13.60 -6.39 -25.00
N ALA A 240 14.03 -7.61 -24.65
CA ALA A 240 14.13 -8.71 -25.60
C ALA A 240 12.74 -9.13 -26.11
N ILE A 241 11.76 -9.26 -25.21
CA ILE A 241 10.37 -9.62 -25.55
C ILE A 241 9.72 -8.52 -26.40
N GLU A 242 9.89 -7.26 -26.02
CA GLU A 242 9.34 -6.09 -26.73
C GLU A 242 9.81 -6.02 -28.19
N LYS A 243 11.05 -6.45 -28.47
CA LYS A 243 11.63 -6.47 -29.82
C LYS A 243 11.09 -7.61 -30.69
N ASP A 244 10.74 -8.74 -30.08
CA ASP A 244 10.32 -9.95 -30.79
C ASP A 244 8.80 -9.96 -31.01
N ASP A 245 8.05 -10.21 -29.95
CA ASP A 245 6.59 -10.07 -29.91
C ASP A 245 6.16 -9.66 -28.48
N PRO A 246 5.85 -8.37 -28.25
CA PRO A 246 5.39 -7.92 -26.94
C PRO A 246 4.05 -8.56 -26.53
N GLY A 247 3.30 -9.15 -27.46
CA GLY A 247 1.93 -9.57 -27.25
C GLY A 247 0.98 -8.40 -27.03
N VAL A 248 -0.31 -8.71 -26.87
CA VAL A 248 -1.37 -7.71 -26.65
C VAL A 248 -2.27 -8.08 -25.49
N HIS A 249 -2.89 -7.07 -24.88
CA HIS A 249 -3.94 -7.27 -23.88
C HIS A 249 -5.15 -7.96 -24.54
N THR A 250 -5.65 -9.03 -23.93
CA THR A 250 -6.78 -9.82 -24.47
C THR A 250 -8.14 -9.37 -23.91
N HIS A 251 -8.15 -8.66 -22.78
CA HIS A 251 -9.33 -8.21 -22.05
C HIS A 251 -9.12 -6.80 -21.47
N GLY A 252 -10.20 -6.20 -20.94
CA GLY A 252 -10.17 -4.90 -20.28
C GLY A 252 -10.06 -3.69 -21.22
N LYS A 253 -9.90 -2.49 -20.64
CA LYS A 253 -9.86 -1.20 -21.36
C LYS A 253 -8.71 -1.11 -22.38
N ASN A 254 -7.66 -1.91 -22.21
CA ASN A 254 -6.48 -1.92 -23.09
C ASN A 254 -6.50 -3.02 -24.14
N LYS A 255 -7.60 -3.78 -24.29
CA LYS A 255 -7.71 -4.87 -25.25
C LYS A 255 -7.22 -4.48 -26.65
N GLY A 256 -6.34 -5.30 -27.21
CA GLY A 256 -5.73 -5.09 -28.53
C GLY A 256 -4.50 -4.17 -28.54
N LYS A 257 -4.19 -3.48 -27.44
CA LYS A 257 -2.93 -2.71 -27.31
C LYS A 257 -1.79 -3.64 -26.91
N GLN A 258 -0.57 -3.30 -27.34
CA GLN A 258 0.64 -4.02 -26.95
C GLN A 258 0.96 -3.81 -25.46
N PHE A 259 1.62 -4.79 -24.84
CA PHE A 259 2.18 -4.60 -23.52
C PHE A 259 3.33 -3.60 -23.55
N THR A 260 3.38 -2.70 -22.57
CA THR A 260 4.52 -1.79 -22.42
C THR A 260 5.72 -2.52 -21.81
N ARG A 261 6.94 -2.02 -22.02
CA ARG A 261 8.15 -2.56 -21.38
C ARG A 261 8.01 -2.72 -19.86
N ASN A 262 7.43 -1.75 -19.16
CA ASN A 262 7.22 -1.85 -17.71
C ASN A 262 6.24 -2.97 -17.35
N GLN A 263 5.18 -3.18 -18.14
CA GLN A 263 4.26 -4.30 -17.94
C GLN A 263 4.94 -5.64 -18.18
N LEU A 264 5.80 -5.74 -19.20
CA LEU A 264 6.58 -6.94 -19.48
C LEU A 264 7.58 -7.26 -18.36
N ALA A 265 8.29 -6.25 -17.85
CA ALA A 265 9.21 -6.41 -16.72
C ALA A 265 8.47 -6.84 -15.44
N LEU A 266 7.32 -6.23 -15.15
CA LEU A 266 6.47 -6.63 -14.04
C LEU A 266 5.97 -8.07 -14.19
N ASN A 267 5.58 -8.48 -15.40
CA ASN A 267 5.17 -9.85 -15.68
C ASN A 267 6.32 -10.84 -15.52
N ALA A 268 7.56 -10.46 -15.86
CA ALA A 268 8.74 -11.27 -15.57
C ALA A 268 8.90 -11.49 -14.07
N LEU A 269 8.82 -10.43 -13.25
CA LEU A 269 8.88 -10.57 -11.79
C LEU A 269 7.76 -11.45 -11.23
N ARG A 270 6.53 -11.32 -11.74
CA ARG A 270 5.41 -12.19 -11.35
C ARG A 270 5.70 -13.66 -11.63
N ARG A 271 6.28 -13.99 -12.79
CA ARG A 271 6.69 -15.36 -13.13
C ARG A 271 7.77 -15.87 -12.17
N ARG A 272 8.82 -15.08 -11.94
CA ARG A 272 9.92 -15.46 -11.03
C ARG A 272 9.41 -15.76 -9.62
N LEU A 273 8.52 -14.92 -9.08
CA LEU A 273 7.86 -15.16 -7.79
C LEU A 273 7.02 -16.45 -7.81
N ALA A 274 6.16 -16.62 -8.82
CA ALA A 274 5.27 -17.77 -8.92
C ALA A 274 6.03 -19.10 -9.06
N ASN A 275 7.19 -19.08 -9.72
CA ASN A 275 8.05 -20.24 -9.93
C ASN A 275 9.00 -20.51 -8.75
N GLY A 276 9.07 -19.61 -7.77
CA GLY A 276 10.03 -19.70 -6.65
C GLY A 276 11.49 -19.45 -7.06
N GLU A 277 11.71 -18.73 -8.18
CA GLU A 277 13.05 -18.35 -8.64
C GLU A 277 13.65 -17.21 -7.81
N ILE A 278 12.80 -16.43 -7.14
CA ILE A 278 13.19 -15.38 -6.20
C ILE A 278 12.39 -15.53 -4.90
N ASP A 279 13.07 -15.32 -3.77
CA ASP A 279 12.45 -15.29 -2.45
C ASP A 279 12.17 -13.83 -2.04
N PRO A 280 10.90 -13.44 -1.81
CA PRO A 280 10.54 -12.10 -1.33
C PRO A 280 11.33 -11.63 -0.10
N SER A 281 11.71 -12.54 0.79
CA SER A 281 12.42 -12.22 2.03
C SER A 281 13.83 -11.68 1.80
N GLU A 282 14.45 -11.98 0.65
CA GLU A 282 15.74 -11.40 0.25
C GLU A 282 15.65 -9.89 0.00
N PHE A 283 14.44 -9.39 -0.28
CA PHE A 283 14.15 -7.97 -0.49
C PHE A 283 13.50 -7.31 0.74
N ALA A 284 13.49 -8.01 1.88
CA ALA A 284 13.07 -7.41 3.15
C ALA A 284 14.04 -6.29 3.53
N GLY A 285 13.49 -5.09 3.68
CA GLY A 285 14.17 -3.97 4.29
C GLY A 285 13.71 -3.69 5.71
N LEU A 286 12.64 -4.35 6.17
CA LEU A 286 12.07 -4.24 7.51
C LEU A 286 11.97 -5.62 8.15
N ALA A 287 12.29 -5.72 9.44
CA ALA A 287 11.94 -6.88 10.25
C ALA A 287 10.49 -6.74 10.75
N ALA A 288 9.59 -7.62 10.31
CA ALA A 288 8.19 -7.63 10.71
C ALA A 288 7.62 -9.05 10.83
#